data_AF-A0A2P4PJ92-F1
#
_entry.id   AF-A0A2P4PJ92-F1
#
_cell.length_a   1.000
_cell.length_b   1.000
_cell.length_c   1.000
_cell.angle_alpha   90.00
_cell.angle_beta   90.00
_cell.angle_gamma   90.00
#
_symmetry.space_group_name_H-M   'P 1'
#
loop_
_entity.id
_entity.type
_entity.pdbx_description
1 polymer ?
#
loop_
_entity_poly.entity_id
_entity_poly.type
_entity_poly.pdbx_seq_one_letter_code
_entity_poly.pdbx_strand_id
1 'polypeptide(L)'
;MILIQHNAALMQFDWLIIFTIASEVDPNFSFIDRLKFLKYTDEDLSKFIQGLKMVKPYMDGIEPEIYIKLAKWLIRLCNDMDYLFPLWNEILFHNNKIDKIIFKSFNDRLREFISHDDAVDLEHHFKRVPADYRFDVSEVFRSHALFLLEGLDRNWTKENITAITTLLHDDRLYWTREDVILSLDLVSQSSTLELLNIFPEILDEWFRNDFSDKEKKIPKICITWFNNLLPKL
;
A
#
# COMPACT_ATOMS: atom_id res chain seq x y z
N MET A 1 -8.22 -32.68 -6.60
CA MET A 1 -8.61 -31.27 -6.90
C MET A 1 -10.04 -30.90 -6.53
N ILE A 2 -11.09 -31.67 -6.90
CA ILE A 2 -12.49 -31.31 -6.54
C ILE A 2 -12.68 -31.22 -5.01
N LEU A 3 -12.07 -32.15 -4.25
CA LEU A 3 -12.11 -32.15 -2.78
C LEU A 3 -11.45 -30.90 -2.16
N ILE A 4 -10.34 -30.42 -2.73
CA ILE A 4 -9.66 -29.20 -2.26
C ILE A 4 -10.58 -28.00 -2.45
N GLN A 5 -11.19 -27.87 -3.64
CA GLN A 5 -12.11 -26.79 -3.93
C GLN A 5 -13.36 -26.84 -3.03
N HIS A 6 -13.90 -28.02 -2.79
CA HIS A 6 -15.04 -28.23 -1.90
C HIS A 6 -14.70 -27.85 -0.46
N ASN A 7 -13.60 -28.36 0.10
CA ASN A 7 -13.22 -28.08 1.48
C ASN A 7 -12.86 -26.60 1.68
N ALA A 8 -12.14 -26.00 0.72
CA ALA A 8 -11.82 -24.58 0.75
C ALA A 8 -13.07 -23.70 0.67
N ALA A 9 -14.10 -24.10 -0.08
CA ALA A 9 -15.39 -23.39 -0.13
C ALA A 9 -16.22 -23.54 1.15
N LEU A 10 -16.02 -24.62 1.91
CA LEU A 10 -16.63 -24.85 3.21
C LEU A 10 -15.83 -24.26 4.38
N MET A 11 -14.78 -23.47 4.11
CA MET A 11 -13.89 -22.89 5.13
C MET A 11 -13.25 -23.93 6.06
N GLN A 12 -13.06 -25.15 5.55
CA GLN A 12 -12.27 -26.19 6.20
C GLN A 12 -10.82 -26.04 5.73
N PHE A 13 -9.87 -26.01 6.66
CA PHE A 13 -8.45 -25.78 6.32
C PHE A 13 -7.60 -27.04 6.29
N ASP A 14 -8.18 -28.21 6.57
CA ASP A 14 -7.47 -29.50 6.52
C ASP A 14 -6.87 -29.79 5.15
N TRP A 15 -7.42 -29.20 4.08
CA TRP A 15 -6.87 -29.36 2.74
C TRP A 15 -5.46 -28.77 2.59
N LEU A 16 -5.02 -27.87 3.48
CA LEU A 16 -3.66 -27.31 3.47
C LEU A 16 -2.58 -28.40 3.57
N ILE A 17 -2.92 -29.59 4.09
CA ILE A 17 -2.04 -30.76 4.06
C ILE A 17 -1.57 -31.11 2.64
N ILE A 18 -2.29 -30.68 1.59
CA ILE A 18 -1.87 -30.88 0.21
C ILE A 18 -0.46 -30.33 -0.05
N PHE A 19 -0.06 -29.24 0.62
CA PHE A 19 1.27 -28.66 0.45
C PHE A 19 2.39 -29.64 0.80
N THR A 20 2.14 -30.64 1.66
CA THR A 20 3.15 -31.63 2.05
C THR A 20 3.40 -32.70 0.98
N ILE A 21 2.47 -32.88 0.04
CA ILE A 21 2.53 -33.92 -1.01
C ILE A 21 2.37 -33.35 -2.43
N ALA A 22 2.12 -32.05 -2.58
CA ALA A 22 1.78 -31.40 -3.84
C ALA A 22 2.84 -31.62 -4.92
N SER A 23 4.13 -31.60 -4.56
CA SER A 23 5.23 -31.88 -5.49
C SER A 23 5.14 -33.25 -6.17
N GLU A 24 4.47 -34.23 -5.55
CA GLU A 24 4.29 -35.58 -6.09
C GLU A 24 2.96 -35.72 -6.84
N VAL A 25 1.88 -35.13 -6.32
CA VAL A 25 0.51 -35.38 -6.81
C VAL A 25 -0.04 -34.29 -7.72
N ASP A 26 0.47 -33.07 -7.64
CA ASP A 26 0.15 -31.92 -8.48
C ASP A 26 1.38 -30.99 -8.60
N PRO A 27 2.45 -31.42 -9.31
CA PRO A 27 3.74 -30.73 -9.30
C PRO A 27 3.68 -29.28 -9.78
N ASN A 28 2.66 -28.93 -10.57
CA ASN A 28 2.42 -27.58 -11.09
C ASN A 28 1.57 -26.71 -10.16
N PHE A 29 1.15 -27.24 -9.00
CA PHE A 29 0.26 -26.60 -8.05
C PHE A 29 -0.99 -26.01 -8.75
N SER A 30 -1.56 -26.80 -9.66
CA SER A 30 -2.72 -26.39 -10.49
C SER A 30 -3.98 -26.18 -9.65
N PHE A 31 -4.04 -26.73 -8.43
CA PHE A 31 -5.13 -26.44 -7.50
C PHE A 31 -5.26 -24.95 -7.17
N ILE A 32 -4.17 -24.17 -7.15
CA ILE A 32 -4.19 -22.71 -6.86
C ILE A 32 -5.11 -21.98 -7.86
N ASP A 33 -5.09 -22.38 -9.13
CA ASP A 33 -5.91 -21.76 -10.18
C ASP A 33 -7.41 -21.95 -9.95
N ARG A 34 -7.78 -23.02 -9.23
CA ARG A 34 -9.16 -23.32 -8.87
C ARG A 34 -9.62 -22.55 -7.63
N LEU A 35 -8.69 -22.07 -6.83
CA LEU A 35 -8.93 -21.33 -5.58
C LEU A 35 -8.82 -19.81 -5.75
N LYS A 36 -8.55 -19.31 -6.96
CA LYS A 36 -8.33 -17.89 -7.24
C LYS A 36 -9.50 -16.96 -6.91
N PHE A 37 -10.70 -17.50 -6.75
CA PHE A 37 -11.92 -16.76 -6.43
C PHE A 37 -12.36 -16.88 -4.97
N LEU A 38 -11.58 -17.58 -4.13
CA LEU A 38 -11.87 -17.66 -2.70
C LEU A 38 -11.81 -16.27 -2.06
N LYS A 39 -12.72 -16.05 -1.13
CA LYS A 39 -12.76 -14.89 -0.26
C LYS A 39 -13.03 -15.39 1.15
N TYR A 40 -12.16 -15.03 2.08
CA TYR A 40 -12.30 -15.39 3.48
C TYR A 40 -12.89 -14.23 4.27
N THR A 41 -13.62 -14.56 5.34
CA THR A 41 -13.89 -13.61 6.43
C THR A 41 -12.62 -13.41 7.25
N ASP A 42 -12.57 -12.39 8.11
CA ASP A 42 -11.43 -12.14 9.00
C ASP A 42 -11.11 -13.35 9.88
N GLU A 43 -12.15 -13.97 10.46
CA GLU A 43 -12.00 -15.15 11.31
C GLU A 43 -11.41 -16.34 10.52
N ASP A 44 -11.90 -16.55 9.30
CA ASP A 44 -11.44 -17.62 8.42
C ASP A 44 -10.01 -17.36 7.92
N LEU A 45 -9.68 -16.12 7.59
CA LEU A 45 -8.35 -15.75 7.13
C LEU A 45 -7.32 -15.91 8.25
N SER A 46 -7.67 -15.55 9.50
CA SER A 46 -6.84 -15.80 10.66
C SER A 46 -6.53 -17.30 10.83
N LYS A 47 -7.55 -18.16 10.79
CA LYS A 47 -7.38 -19.63 10.83
C LYS A 47 -6.54 -20.14 9.67
N PHE A 48 -6.77 -19.62 8.47
CA PHE A 48 -6.02 -19.97 7.26
C PHE A 48 -4.53 -19.63 7.40
N ILE A 49 -4.18 -18.42 7.85
CA ILE A 49 -2.79 -18.00 8.08
C ILE A 49 -2.12 -18.88 9.14
N GLN A 50 -2.82 -19.25 10.22
CA GLN A 50 -2.29 -20.20 11.21
C GLN A 50 -2.02 -21.57 10.59
N GLY A 51 -2.93 -22.07 9.76
CA GLY A 51 -2.72 -23.31 9.00
C GLY A 51 -1.51 -23.22 8.06
N LEU A 52 -1.32 -22.08 7.38
CA LEU A 52 -0.16 -21.86 6.53
C LEU A 52 1.17 -21.91 7.29
N LYS A 53 1.23 -21.42 8.54
CA LYS A 53 2.44 -21.53 9.37
C LYS A 53 2.87 -22.99 9.54
N MET A 54 1.91 -23.90 9.68
CA MET A 54 2.19 -25.34 9.86
C MET A 54 2.76 -26.00 8.60
N VAL A 55 2.40 -25.49 7.42
CA VAL A 55 2.84 -26.06 6.13
C VAL A 55 3.94 -25.25 5.44
N LYS A 56 4.35 -24.12 6.02
CA LYS A 56 5.44 -23.27 5.50
C LYS A 56 6.71 -24.04 5.11
N PRO A 57 7.24 -24.99 5.91
CA PRO A 57 8.46 -25.72 5.54
C PRO A 57 8.36 -26.47 4.21
N TYR A 58 7.15 -26.85 3.79
CA TYR A 58 6.90 -27.53 2.53
C TYR A 58 6.75 -26.56 1.35
N MET A 59 6.56 -25.26 1.62
CA MET A 59 6.53 -24.21 0.62
C MET A 59 7.93 -23.72 0.22
N ASP A 60 8.91 -23.82 1.12
CA ASP A 60 10.28 -23.31 0.91
C ASP A 60 11.06 -24.09 -0.17
N GLY A 61 10.63 -25.31 -0.50
CA GLY A 61 11.24 -26.16 -1.55
C GLY A 61 10.58 -26.06 -2.93
N ILE A 62 9.59 -25.18 -3.10
CA ILE A 62 8.85 -25.03 -4.36
C ILE A 62 9.73 -24.30 -5.40
N GLU A 63 9.64 -24.74 -6.66
CA GLU A 63 10.31 -24.09 -7.80
C GLU A 63 9.93 -22.58 -7.88
N PRO A 64 10.89 -21.66 -8.13
CA PRO A 64 10.65 -20.22 -8.03
C PRO A 64 9.43 -19.69 -8.80
N GLU A 65 9.18 -20.18 -10.02
CA GLU A 65 8.06 -19.77 -10.87
C GLU A 65 6.71 -20.14 -10.23
N ILE A 66 6.63 -21.33 -9.66
CA ILE A 66 5.44 -21.85 -8.97
C ILE A 66 5.26 -21.12 -7.64
N TYR A 67 6.36 -20.87 -6.93
CA TYR A 67 6.35 -20.11 -5.68
C TYR A 67 5.81 -18.69 -5.88
N ILE A 68 6.27 -17.99 -6.93
CA ILE A 68 5.78 -16.65 -7.27
C ILE A 68 4.25 -16.67 -7.51
N LYS A 69 3.73 -17.68 -8.20
CA LYS A 69 2.29 -17.85 -8.42
C LYS A 69 1.54 -18.05 -7.11
N LEU A 70 2.05 -18.90 -6.22
CA LEU A 70 1.49 -19.16 -4.90
C LEU A 70 1.47 -17.88 -4.05
N ALA A 71 2.60 -17.18 -3.95
CA ALA A 71 2.70 -15.96 -3.15
C ALA A 71 1.77 -14.85 -3.65
N LYS A 72 1.65 -14.67 -4.97
CA LYS A 72 0.68 -13.72 -5.55
C LYS A 72 -0.76 -14.08 -5.22
N TRP A 73 -1.10 -15.36 -5.22
CA TRP A 73 -2.43 -15.80 -4.81
C TRP A 73 -2.68 -15.54 -3.32
N LEU A 74 -1.71 -15.85 -2.45
CA LEU A 74 -1.80 -15.59 -1.01
C LEU A 74 -2.01 -14.10 -0.70
N ILE A 75 -1.25 -13.21 -1.33
CA ILE A 75 -1.41 -11.76 -1.17
C ILE A 75 -2.81 -11.30 -1.54
N ARG A 76 -3.40 -11.87 -2.61
CA ARG A 76 -4.76 -11.52 -3.05
C ARG A 76 -5.84 -11.97 -2.07
N LEU A 77 -5.57 -12.97 -1.23
CA LEU A 77 -6.51 -13.43 -0.21
C LEU A 77 -6.59 -12.47 0.99
N CYS A 78 -5.51 -11.75 1.30
CA CYS A 78 -5.50 -10.77 2.38
C CYS A 78 -6.56 -9.69 2.11
N ASN A 79 -7.44 -9.43 3.05
CA ASN A 79 -8.49 -8.41 2.93
C ASN A 79 -8.15 -7.09 3.65
N ASP A 80 -7.10 -7.07 4.46
CA ASP A 80 -6.56 -5.87 5.09
C ASP A 80 -5.02 -5.96 5.30
N MET A 81 -4.46 -4.91 5.90
CA MET A 81 -3.04 -4.82 6.24
C MET A 81 -2.61 -5.73 7.40
N ASP A 82 -3.53 -6.06 8.33
CA ASP A 82 -3.25 -6.95 9.47
C ASP A 82 -2.98 -8.38 9.05
N TYR A 83 -3.48 -8.80 7.90
CA TYR A 83 -3.12 -10.08 7.30
C TYR A 83 -1.99 -9.97 6.29
N LEU A 84 -1.93 -8.87 5.52
CA LEU A 84 -0.93 -8.70 4.47
C LEU A 84 0.50 -8.61 5.04
N PHE A 85 0.72 -7.85 6.12
CA PHE A 85 2.06 -7.70 6.71
C PHE A 85 2.56 -8.98 7.36
N PRO A 86 1.80 -9.70 8.22
CA PRO A 86 2.25 -10.99 8.76
C PRO A 86 2.43 -12.05 7.68
N LEU A 87 1.58 -12.09 6.64
CA LEU A 87 1.78 -12.98 5.51
C LEU A 87 3.16 -12.72 4.87
N TRP A 88 3.46 -11.46 4.56
CA TRP A 88 4.74 -11.07 3.97
C TRP A 88 5.90 -11.46 4.88
N ASN A 89 5.88 -11.05 6.16
CA ASN A 89 7.02 -11.17 7.06
C ASN A 89 7.26 -12.59 7.59
N GLU A 90 6.19 -13.33 7.88
CA GLU A 90 6.29 -14.60 8.62
C GLU A 90 6.06 -15.82 7.74
N ILE A 91 5.33 -15.69 6.63
CA ILE A 91 4.94 -16.83 5.80
C ILE A 91 5.74 -16.87 4.50
N LEU A 92 5.84 -15.74 3.81
CA LEU A 92 6.54 -15.68 2.53
C LEU A 92 8.06 -15.82 2.71
N PHE A 93 8.69 -16.38 1.68
CA PHE A 93 10.11 -16.60 1.56
C PHE A 93 10.70 -15.40 0.82
N HIS A 94 11.75 -14.81 1.41
CA HIS A 94 12.38 -13.61 0.89
C HIS A 94 13.68 -13.91 0.14
N ASN A 95 13.72 -13.39 -1.08
CA ASN A 95 14.87 -13.40 -1.96
C ASN A 95 14.69 -12.23 -2.92
N ASN A 96 15.68 -11.33 -3.02
CA ASN A 96 15.63 -10.11 -3.82
C ASN A 96 15.05 -10.28 -5.24
N LYS A 97 15.30 -11.42 -5.92
CA LYS A 97 14.73 -11.69 -7.25
C LYS A 97 13.24 -11.98 -7.21
N ILE A 98 12.82 -12.83 -6.26
CA ILE A 98 11.43 -13.24 -6.06
C ILE A 98 10.63 -12.07 -5.50
N ASP A 99 11.16 -11.42 -4.47
CA ASP A 99 10.53 -10.28 -3.80
C ASP A 99 10.21 -9.19 -4.81
N LYS A 100 11.16 -8.79 -5.67
CA LYS A 100 10.93 -7.77 -6.70
C LYS A 100 9.72 -8.07 -7.62
N ILE A 101 9.44 -9.35 -7.87
CA ILE A 101 8.31 -9.76 -8.73
C ILE A 101 6.99 -9.76 -7.96
N ILE A 102 7.01 -10.20 -6.71
CA ILE A 102 5.82 -10.32 -5.86
C ILE A 102 5.43 -8.96 -5.27
N PHE A 103 6.41 -8.08 -5.03
CA PHE A 103 6.22 -6.79 -4.40
C PHE A 103 5.28 -5.88 -5.19
N LYS A 104 5.24 -6.04 -6.52
CA LYS A 104 4.21 -5.39 -7.34
C LYS A 104 2.80 -5.79 -6.91
N SER A 105 2.54 -7.09 -6.72
CA SER A 105 1.24 -7.59 -6.27
C SER A 105 0.93 -7.19 -4.82
N PHE A 106 1.96 -7.08 -3.97
CA PHE A 106 1.84 -6.53 -2.62
C PHE A 106 1.36 -5.07 -2.67
N ASN A 107 2.04 -4.20 -3.42
CA ASN A 107 1.68 -2.80 -3.55
C ASN A 107 0.33 -2.60 -4.23
N ASP A 108 -0.01 -3.41 -5.25
CA ASP A 108 -1.33 -3.36 -5.88
C ASP A 108 -2.44 -3.67 -4.86
N ARG A 109 -2.23 -4.65 -3.99
CA ARG A 109 -3.19 -4.99 -2.93
C ARG A 109 -3.26 -3.90 -1.85
N LEU A 110 -2.12 -3.33 -1.48
CA LEU A 110 -2.06 -2.22 -0.53
C LEU A 110 -2.82 -0.98 -1.05
N ARG A 111 -2.67 -0.66 -2.35
CA ARG A 111 -3.45 0.40 -3.02
C ARG A 111 -4.95 0.15 -2.94
N GLU A 112 -5.39 -1.10 -3.12
CA GLU A 112 -6.80 -1.43 -2.97
C GLU A 112 -7.31 -1.17 -1.55
N PHE A 113 -6.52 -1.50 -0.52
CA PHE A 113 -6.90 -1.25 0.88
C PHE A 113 -7.09 0.24 1.18
N ILE A 114 -6.16 1.08 0.72
CA ILE A 114 -6.19 2.51 1.00
C ILE A 114 -7.02 3.33 0.00
N SER A 115 -7.56 2.69 -1.05
CA SER A 115 -8.17 3.40 -2.20
C SER A 115 -9.33 4.35 -1.82
N HIS A 116 -9.98 4.09 -0.69
CA HIS A 116 -11.09 4.90 -0.18
C HIS A 116 -10.72 5.68 1.08
N ASP A 117 -9.47 5.60 1.53
CA ASP A 117 -9.01 6.30 2.72
C ASP A 117 -9.16 7.81 2.53
N ASP A 118 -9.62 8.48 3.58
CA ASP A 118 -9.36 9.90 3.75
C ASP A 118 -7.95 10.13 4.32
N ALA A 119 -7.60 11.38 4.61
CA ALA A 119 -6.26 11.67 5.09
C ALA A 119 -5.99 11.08 6.48
N VAL A 120 -7.01 11.00 7.34
CA VAL A 120 -6.90 10.43 8.69
C VAL A 120 -6.67 8.92 8.61
N ASP A 121 -7.46 8.21 7.80
CA ASP A 121 -7.31 6.78 7.59
C ASP A 121 -5.96 6.45 6.94
N LEU A 122 -5.54 7.24 5.94
CA LEU A 122 -4.25 7.08 5.27
C LEU A 122 -3.07 7.25 6.24
N GLU A 123 -3.12 8.29 7.07
CA GLU A 123 -2.11 8.54 8.11
C GLU A 123 -2.06 7.39 9.13
N HIS A 124 -3.23 6.93 9.57
CA HIS A 124 -3.33 5.80 10.48
C HIS A 124 -2.74 4.52 9.89
N HIS A 125 -3.07 4.20 8.64
CA HIS A 125 -2.52 3.05 7.93
C HIS A 125 -1.01 3.16 7.75
N PHE A 126 -0.49 4.34 7.39
CA PHE A 126 0.96 4.51 7.23
C PHE A 126 1.72 4.29 8.53
N LYS A 127 1.21 4.77 9.66
CA LYS A 127 1.83 4.57 10.99
C LYS A 127 1.99 3.09 11.35
N ARG A 128 1.10 2.23 10.85
CA ARG A 128 1.10 0.78 11.08
C ARG A 128 2.08 0.02 10.19
N VAL A 129 2.57 0.64 9.12
CA VAL A 129 3.59 0.04 8.26
C VAL A 129 4.86 -0.22 9.08
N PRO A 130 5.38 -1.46 9.12
CA PRO A 130 6.63 -1.76 9.80
C PRO A 130 7.80 -0.98 9.19
N ALA A 131 8.73 -0.53 10.03
CA ALA A 131 9.82 0.36 9.62
C ALA A 131 10.65 -0.18 8.44
N ASP A 132 10.89 -1.48 8.43
CA ASP A 132 11.73 -2.16 7.44
C ASP A 132 11.14 -2.12 6.01
N TYR A 133 9.83 -1.87 5.87
CA TYR A 133 9.15 -1.85 4.57
C TYR A 133 8.69 -0.46 4.14
N ARG A 134 8.89 0.56 4.99
CA ARG A 134 8.38 1.91 4.71
C ARG A 134 8.88 2.43 3.38
N PHE A 135 10.17 2.25 3.09
CA PHE A 135 10.74 2.69 1.81
C PHE A 135 10.00 2.07 0.61
N ASP A 136 9.76 0.76 0.66
CA ASP A 136 9.20 0.03 -0.46
C ASP A 136 7.72 0.35 -0.71
N VAL A 137 6.95 0.60 0.35
CA VAL A 137 5.51 0.93 0.24
C VAL A 137 5.23 2.42 0.15
N SER A 138 6.22 3.28 0.42
CA SER A 138 6.00 4.73 0.53
C SER A 138 5.37 5.34 -0.71
N GLU A 139 5.74 4.88 -1.91
CA GLU A 139 5.14 5.37 -3.15
C GLU A 139 3.61 5.23 -3.16
N VAL A 140 3.08 4.13 -2.63
CA VAL A 140 1.62 3.88 -2.56
C VAL A 140 0.93 4.94 -1.72
N PHE A 141 1.51 5.28 -0.56
CA PHE A 141 0.98 6.29 0.34
C PHE A 141 1.15 7.71 -0.21
N ARG A 142 2.32 8.04 -0.79
CA ARG A 142 2.55 9.34 -1.43
C ARG A 142 1.58 9.59 -2.57
N SER A 143 1.40 8.59 -3.46
CA SER A 143 0.46 8.70 -4.57
C SER A 143 -0.98 8.93 -4.08
N HIS A 144 -1.41 8.21 -3.03
CA HIS A 144 -2.76 8.43 -2.49
C HIS A 144 -2.90 9.81 -1.83
N ALA A 145 -1.91 10.25 -1.03
CA ALA A 145 -1.91 11.57 -0.43
C ALA A 145 -1.98 12.70 -1.48
N LEU A 146 -1.27 12.56 -2.60
CA LEU A 146 -1.36 13.50 -3.72
C LEU A 146 -2.74 13.47 -4.39
N PHE A 147 -3.29 12.28 -4.61
CA PHE A 147 -4.67 12.12 -5.11
C PHE A 147 -5.71 12.79 -4.19
N LEU A 148 -5.52 12.74 -2.87
CA LEU A 148 -6.39 13.45 -1.92
C LEU A 148 -6.36 14.96 -2.14
N LEU A 149 -5.18 15.53 -2.44
CA LEU A 149 -5.00 16.96 -2.72
C LEU A 149 -5.56 17.40 -4.08
N GLU A 150 -5.66 16.50 -5.07
CA GLU A 150 -6.29 16.78 -6.37
C GLU A 150 -7.80 17.07 -6.27
N GLY A 151 -8.45 16.62 -5.19
CA GLY A 151 -9.87 16.86 -4.94
C GLY A 151 -10.18 18.31 -4.57
N LEU A 152 -10.20 19.23 -5.54
CA LEU A 152 -10.37 20.67 -5.33
C LEU A 152 -11.69 21.07 -4.64
N ASP A 153 -12.71 20.19 -4.67
CA ASP A 153 -14.02 20.38 -4.05
C ASP A 153 -14.27 19.46 -2.83
N ARG A 154 -13.22 18.83 -2.28
CA ARG A 154 -13.37 18.04 -1.05
C ARG A 154 -13.75 18.95 0.11
N ASN A 155 -14.76 18.55 0.89
CA ASN A 155 -15.05 19.16 2.17
C ASN A 155 -13.95 18.76 3.17
N TRP A 156 -12.86 19.52 3.19
CA TRP A 156 -11.75 19.31 4.09
C TRP A 156 -12.15 19.60 5.54
N THR A 157 -12.21 18.55 6.37
CA THR A 157 -12.37 18.69 7.81
C THR A 157 -11.05 19.07 8.45
N LYS A 158 -11.08 19.67 9.64
CA LYS A 158 -9.87 20.04 10.38
C LYS A 158 -8.96 18.84 10.64
N GLU A 159 -9.56 17.68 10.93
CA GLU A 159 -8.86 16.42 11.17
C GLU A 159 -8.14 15.96 9.91
N ASN A 160 -8.82 15.99 8.76
CA ASN A 160 -8.23 15.62 7.47
C ASN A 160 -7.09 16.57 7.06
N ILE A 161 -7.24 17.87 7.31
CA ILE A 161 -6.18 18.86 7.07
C ILE A 161 -4.97 18.56 7.97
N THR A 162 -5.20 18.28 9.24
CA THR A 162 -4.11 17.96 10.18
C THR A 162 -3.37 16.67 9.76
N ALA A 163 -4.11 15.65 9.35
CA ALA A 163 -3.55 14.38 8.92
C ALA A 163 -2.75 14.51 7.61
N ILE A 164 -3.28 15.21 6.59
CA ILE A 164 -2.55 15.41 5.34
C ILE A 164 -1.30 16.26 5.55
N THR A 165 -1.36 17.27 6.43
CA THR A 165 -0.19 18.07 6.83
C THR A 165 0.87 17.17 7.46
N THR A 166 0.46 16.30 8.39
CA THR A 166 1.37 15.36 9.05
C THR A 166 2.03 14.41 8.06
N LEU A 167 1.29 13.92 7.07
CA LEU A 167 1.83 13.07 6.00
C LEU A 167 2.85 13.83 5.13
N LEU A 168 2.55 15.07 4.73
CA LEU A 168 3.45 15.87 3.89
C LEU A 168 4.80 16.16 4.57
N HIS A 169 4.79 16.28 5.90
CA HIS A 169 5.99 16.50 6.72
C HIS A 169 6.63 15.22 7.27
N ASP A 170 6.12 14.03 6.92
CA ASP A 170 6.70 12.77 7.39
C ASP A 170 7.84 12.31 6.48
N ASP A 171 9.09 12.57 6.89
CA ASP A 171 10.30 12.14 6.19
C ASP A 171 10.35 10.62 5.91
N ARG A 172 9.62 9.82 6.69
CA ARG A 172 9.57 8.35 6.52
C ARG A 172 8.76 7.94 5.30
N LEU A 173 8.02 8.85 4.67
CA LEU A 173 7.40 8.65 3.37
C LEU A 173 8.38 8.85 2.22
N TYR A 174 9.61 9.30 2.46
CA TYR A 174 10.64 9.47 1.42
C TYR A 174 10.15 10.29 0.22
N TRP A 175 9.50 11.43 0.48
CA TRP A 175 8.99 12.34 -0.55
C TRP A 175 10.07 12.67 -1.59
N THR A 176 9.75 12.43 -2.86
CA THR A 176 10.67 12.81 -3.95
C THR A 176 10.51 14.29 -4.25
N ARG A 177 11.51 14.87 -4.91
CA ARG A 177 11.44 16.26 -5.36
C ARG A 177 10.21 16.51 -6.24
N GLU A 178 9.89 15.56 -7.12
CA GLU A 178 8.74 15.61 -8.00
C GLU A 178 7.42 15.59 -7.21
N ASP A 179 7.34 14.74 -6.18
CA ASP A 179 6.16 14.67 -5.31
C ASP A 179 5.96 15.98 -4.53
N VAL A 180 7.02 16.58 -3.99
CA VAL A 180 6.95 17.86 -3.26
C VAL A 180 6.55 19.03 -4.19
N ILE A 181 7.07 19.06 -5.42
CA ILE A 181 6.65 20.09 -6.40
C ILE A 181 5.17 19.92 -6.73
N LEU A 182 4.70 18.67 -6.89
CA LEU A 182 3.30 18.40 -7.19
C LEU A 182 2.40 18.75 -5.99
N SER A 183 2.77 18.42 -4.76
CA SER A 183 1.99 18.79 -3.57
C SER A 183 1.88 20.31 -3.43
N LEU A 184 2.97 21.06 -3.66
CA LEU A 184 2.95 22.53 -3.70
C LEU A 184 1.96 23.04 -4.76
N ASP A 185 2.01 22.48 -5.98
CA ASP A 185 1.10 22.89 -7.06
C ASP A 185 -0.37 22.64 -6.68
N LEU A 186 -0.69 21.45 -6.16
CA LEU A 186 -2.04 21.09 -5.75
C LEU A 186 -2.55 21.96 -4.60
N VAL A 187 -1.73 22.15 -3.56
CA VAL A 187 -2.08 23.02 -2.43
C VAL A 187 -2.30 24.46 -2.88
N SER A 188 -1.47 24.97 -3.81
CA SER A 188 -1.60 26.34 -4.34
C SER A 188 -2.94 26.61 -5.01
N GLN A 189 -3.58 25.55 -5.54
CA GLN A 189 -4.85 25.61 -6.25
C GLN A 189 -6.07 25.46 -5.33
N SER A 190 -5.86 25.18 -4.03
CA SER A 190 -6.94 24.90 -3.09
C SER A 190 -7.87 26.09 -2.85
N SER A 191 -9.16 25.78 -2.75
CA SER A 191 -10.19 26.72 -2.30
C SER A 191 -10.24 26.85 -0.77
N THR A 192 -9.64 25.92 -0.03
CA THR A 192 -9.65 25.89 1.44
C THR A 192 -8.49 26.73 2.01
N LEU A 193 -8.81 27.72 2.86
CA LEU A 193 -7.81 28.65 3.42
C LEU A 193 -6.77 27.92 4.27
N GLU A 194 -7.21 26.98 5.10
CA GLU A 194 -6.34 26.21 5.97
C GLU A 194 -5.34 25.35 5.20
N LEU A 195 -5.72 24.83 4.03
CA LEU A 195 -4.78 24.14 3.15
C LEU A 195 -3.77 25.11 2.52
N LEU A 196 -4.23 26.26 2.03
CA LEU A 196 -3.34 27.29 1.50
C LEU A 196 -2.32 27.77 2.55
N ASN A 197 -2.70 27.75 3.84
CA ASN A 197 -1.80 28.13 4.92
C ASN A 197 -0.66 27.14 5.19
N ILE A 198 -0.76 25.88 4.72
CA ILE A 198 0.32 24.89 4.84
C ILE A 198 1.39 25.12 3.76
N PHE A 199 1.04 25.76 2.64
CA PHE A 199 1.94 25.96 1.51
C PHE A 199 3.33 26.54 1.88
N PRO A 200 3.43 27.60 2.72
CA PRO A 200 4.74 28.13 3.11
C PRO A 200 5.61 27.13 3.86
N GLU A 201 5.00 26.23 4.65
CA GLU A 201 5.71 25.22 5.43
C GLU A 201 6.33 24.16 4.49
N ILE A 202 5.54 23.65 3.53
CA ILE A 202 6.03 22.72 2.50
C ILE A 202 7.15 23.37 1.66
N LEU A 203 6.98 24.64 1.32
CA LEU A 203 7.95 25.38 0.52
C LEU A 203 9.27 25.58 1.27
N ASP A 204 9.21 25.90 2.57
CA ASP A 204 10.40 26.04 3.41
C ASP A 204 11.18 24.71 3.49
N GLU A 205 10.49 23.58 3.67
CA GLU A 205 11.12 22.26 3.66
C GLU A 205 11.75 21.91 2.31
N TRP A 206 11.10 22.28 1.20
CA TRP A 206 11.69 22.11 -0.13
C TRP A 206 13.03 22.84 -0.25
N PHE A 207 13.12 24.07 0.27
CA PHE A 207 14.38 24.84 0.27
C PHE A 207 15.43 24.23 1.21
N ARG A 208 15.03 23.74 2.39
CA ARG A 208 15.95 23.10 3.35
C ARG A 208 16.54 21.79 2.83
N ASN A 209 15.84 21.11 1.93
CA ASN A 209 16.31 19.88 1.29
C ASN A 209 17.22 20.13 0.06
N ASP A 210 17.68 21.38 -0.15
CA ASP A 210 18.56 21.80 -1.25
C ASP A 210 18.03 21.41 -2.64
N PHE A 211 16.70 21.37 -2.80
CA PHE A 211 16.10 21.09 -4.09
C PHE A 211 16.29 22.29 -5.03
N SER A 212 16.71 22.01 -6.26
CA SER A 212 16.86 23.05 -7.31
C SER A 212 15.59 23.13 -8.15
N ASP A 213 15.07 24.31 -8.51
CA ASP A 213 13.96 24.43 -9.46
C ASP A 213 14.45 24.61 -10.90
N LYS A 214 14.99 23.54 -11.49
CA LYS A 214 15.53 23.58 -12.86
C LYS A 214 14.51 24.01 -13.92
N GLU A 215 13.23 23.69 -13.70
CA GLU A 215 12.15 23.94 -14.65
C GLU A 215 11.43 25.27 -14.39
N LYS A 216 11.84 26.02 -13.35
CA LYS A 216 11.21 27.28 -12.94
C LYS A 216 9.70 27.14 -12.70
N LYS A 217 9.28 26.01 -12.13
CA LYS A 217 7.89 25.70 -11.76
C LYS A 217 7.45 26.45 -10.50
N ILE A 218 8.33 26.53 -9.51
CA ILE A 218 8.04 27.10 -8.18
C ILE A 218 7.54 28.55 -8.27
N PRO A 219 8.16 29.47 -9.04
CA PRO A 219 7.64 30.84 -9.16
C PRO A 219 6.20 30.91 -9.66
N LYS A 220 5.82 30.03 -10.61
CA LYS A 220 4.44 29.99 -11.12
C LYS A 220 3.47 29.48 -10.05
N ILE A 221 3.85 28.42 -9.34
CA ILE A 221 3.08 27.85 -8.24
C ILE A 221 2.87 28.90 -7.13
N CYS A 222 3.91 29.64 -6.74
CA CYS A 222 3.80 30.71 -5.75
C CYS A 222 2.84 31.83 -6.18
N ILE A 223 2.82 32.20 -7.47
CA ILE A 223 1.87 33.18 -8.00
C ILE A 223 0.45 32.64 -7.90
N THR A 224 0.21 31.38 -8.26
CA THR A 224 -1.09 30.71 -8.12
C THR A 224 -1.56 30.71 -6.67
N TRP A 225 -0.70 30.28 -5.74
CA TRP A 225 -0.99 30.29 -4.31
C TRP A 225 -1.36 31.69 -3.82
N PHE A 226 -0.54 32.71 -4.15
CA PHE A 226 -0.78 34.08 -3.70
C PHE A 226 -2.13 34.62 -4.22
N ASN A 227 -2.45 34.36 -5.50
CA ASN A 227 -3.72 34.78 -6.10
C ASN A 227 -4.93 34.07 -5.46
N ASN A 228 -4.78 32.82 -5.02
CA ASN A 228 -5.85 32.07 -4.36
C ASN A 228 -5.98 32.37 -2.86
N LEU A 229 -4.90 32.82 -2.22
CA LEU A 229 -4.87 33.24 -0.83
C LEU A 229 -5.45 34.64 -0.65
N LEU A 230 -5.07 35.60 -1.51
CA LEU A 230 -5.41 37.02 -1.36
C LEU A 230 -6.90 37.30 -1.14
N PRO A 231 -7.86 36.66 -1.83
CA PRO A 231 -9.29 36.90 -1.61
C PRO A 231 -9.83 36.37 -0.28
N LYS A 232 -9.04 35.60 0.47
CA LYS A 232 -9.43 34.93 1.73
C LYS A 232 -8.78 35.54 2.98
N LEU A 233 -7.91 36.54 2.78
CA LEU A 233 -7.29 37.35 3.85
C LEU A 233 -8.17 38.56 4.17
#